data_AF-L0HBZ3-F1
#
_entry.id   AF-L0HBZ3-F1
#
_cell.length_a   1.000
_cell.length_b   1.000
_cell.length_c   1.000
_cell.angle_alpha   90.00
_cell.angle_beta   90.00
_cell.angle_gamma   90.00
#
_symmetry.space_group_name_H-M   'P 1'
#
loop_
_entity.id
_entity.type
_entity.pdbx_description
1 polymer ?
#
loop_
_entity_poly.entity_id
_entity_poly.type
_entity_poly.pdbx_seq_one_letter_code
_entity_poly.pdbx_strand_id
1 'polypeptide(L)'
;MSIKWRIGILLLIASLAGVCAFFVLNTGIPSPHESWNKKTTEKIGYSHAPEGGYADFAPDDPDLYSTYYFSLALKNNHIDLMQKEQTDLWLYSRERELIANPSQVTLKDLYYLTGCMKNYDILPENRSGIMSLVEQYSQPDGSYADRPGLEGSSLDTIRALEILDFIGNNTGNMDITREWLARQYQYDQISEDEDYLLTETQVLLPVSHLTGIDPDLEGSTRLQKSIEERYAGKWKSELEALPGKKPDLFTLKALETEVRFSGKLTPEISQKIQDYVYSLELPDGGYNAILGDYGESQGTYLAMKLLSDIGSPVHDTTIEFIRRHESRYGGFRPAFKITPSLKDTFYATQVLTRLDPHNPAIPAVKPWLDARMADPSLSPEDQYYLVMTYHELGESVPQAATLRNIPEQQITTYSISPDQLGDLEQVFYLLKMVKATDHPLDSAQRDSIIRKINQFQNSDGGYGYGGSDLASTYYALGSLDTLSASPDNPEACISWIEQGYAGDGGYYYRRGDQSTNFSYITPTYMSVSSLNYLHRYPGNAKTTLQWIDSSRYSDGGIQLMPEKPDTEVNDATFREKLEYTIQGLETEQILLHRTGI
;
A
#
# COMPACT_ATOMS: atom_id res chain seq x y z
N MET A 1 4.13 -43.03 44.34
CA MET A 1 3.85 -41.65 44.80
C MET A 1 2.49 -41.62 45.50
N SER A 2 2.41 -41.15 46.74
CA SER A 2 1.19 -41.26 47.55
C SER A 2 0.11 -40.24 47.13
N ILE A 3 -1.17 -40.63 47.26
CA ILE A 3 -2.35 -39.80 46.97
C ILE A 3 -2.31 -38.43 47.67
N LYS A 4 -1.65 -38.33 48.83
CA LYS A 4 -1.45 -37.06 49.55
C LYS A 4 -0.62 -36.04 48.75
N TRP A 5 0.32 -36.49 47.91
CA TRP A 5 1.15 -35.62 47.08
C TRP A 5 0.39 -35.06 45.87
N ARG A 6 -0.55 -35.85 45.30
CA ARG A 6 -1.42 -35.40 44.20
C ARG A 6 -2.47 -34.38 44.66
N ILE A 7 -3.02 -34.56 45.86
CA ILE A 7 -3.95 -33.61 46.47
C ILE A 7 -3.23 -32.29 46.81
N GLY A 8 -1.97 -32.36 47.28
CA GLY A 8 -1.15 -31.18 47.53
C GLY A 8 -0.89 -30.33 46.28
N ILE A 9 -0.58 -30.96 45.14
CA ILE A 9 -0.37 -30.26 43.86
C ILE A 9 -1.67 -29.65 43.32
N LEU A 10 -2.79 -30.38 43.39
CA LEU A 10 -4.08 -29.86 42.94
C LEU A 10 -4.55 -28.65 43.76
N LEU A 11 -4.31 -28.66 45.08
CA LEU A 11 -4.61 -27.51 45.92
C LEU A 11 -3.68 -26.32 45.64
N LEU A 12 -2.39 -26.57 45.34
CA LEU A 12 -1.43 -25.52 44.99
C LEU A 12 -1.79 -24.85 43.65
N ILE A 13 -2.17 -25.65 42.64
CA ILE A 13 -2.63 -25.17 41.32
C ILE A 13 -3.96 -24.41 41.45
N ALA A 14 -4.90 -24.88 42.26
CA ALA A 14 -6.16 -24.17 42.50
C ALA A 14 -5.94 -22.82 43.22
N SER A 15 -4.99 -22.75 44.17
CA SER A 15 -4.62 -21.48 44.81
C SER A 15 -3.86 -20.52 43.89
N LEU A 16 -3.01 -21.03 42.99
CA LEU A 16 -2.32 -20.21 41.98
C LEU A 16 -3.29 -19.69 40.91
N ALA A 17 -4.22 -20.53 40.45
CA ALA A 17 -5.28 -20.14 39.52
C ALA A 17 -6.25 -19.12 40.15
N GLY A 18 -6.58 -19.27 41.44
CA GLY A 18 -7.41 -18.32 42.18
C GLY A 18 -6.75 -16.95 42.38
N VAL A 19 -5.44 -16.90 42.61
CA VAL A 19 -4.69 -15.64 42.75
C VAL A 19 -4.48 -14.96 41.40
N CYS A 20 -4.25 -15.70 40.31
CA CYS A 20 -4.20 -15.14 38.96
C CYS A 20 -5.57 -14.61 38.49
N ALA A 21 -6.67 -15.32 38.78
CA ALA A 21 -8.02 -14.85 38.46
C ALA A 21 -8.42 -13.58 39.24
N PHE A 22 -7.98 -13.44 40.50
CA PHE A 22 -8.24 -12.26 41.31
C PHE A 22 -7.46 -11.01 40.86
N PHE A 23 -6.26 -11.18 40.26
CA PHE A 23 -5.50 -10.06 39.70
C PHE A 23 -5.98 -9.64 38.30
N VAL A 24 -6.45 -10.58 37.47
CA VAL A 24 -6.99 -10.28 36.13
C VAL A 24 -8.34 -9.56 36.21
N LEU A 25 -9.18 -9.86 37.21
CA LEU A 25 -10.49 -9.23 37.34
C LEU A 25 -10.48 -7.81 37.94
N ASN A 26 -9.33 -7.30 38.41
CA ASN A 26 -9.31 -6.06 39.23
C ASN A 26 -8.36 -4.95 38.75
N THR A 27 -7.68 -5.11 37.62
CA THR A 27 -6.77 -4.07 37.11
C THR A 27 -7.24 -3.40 35.82
N GLY A 28 -8.20 -3.96 35.09
CA GLY A 28 -8.65 -3.39 33.81
C GLY A 28 -7.54 -3.25 32.75
N ILE A 29 -6.35 -3.82 33.00
CA ILE A 29 -5.22 -3.80 32.09
C ILE A 29 -5.30 -5.10 31.28
N PRO A 30 -5.49 -5.02 29.95
CA PRO A 30 -5.52 -6.19 29.08
C PRO A 30 -4.23 -7.01 29.23
N SER A 31 -4.35 -8.33 29.12
CA SER A 31 -3.15 -9.17 29.04
C SER A 31 -2.28 -8.76 27.82
N PRO A 32 -0.96 -9.04 27.81
CA PRO A 32 -0.11 -8.74 26.66
C PRO A 32 -0.66 -9.31 25.33
N HIS A 33 -1.30 -10.48 25.38
CA HIS A 33 -1.95 -11.10 24.22
C HIS A 33 -3.25 -10.38 23.81
N GLU A 34 -4.05 -9.93 24.77
CA GLU A 34 -5.28 -9.19 24.47
C GLU A 34 -4.97 -7.82 23.86
N SER A 35 -3.93 -7.15 24.37
CA SER A 35 -3.38 -5.94 23.76
C SER A 35 -2.84 -6.19 22.35
N TRP A 36 -2.10 -7.28 22.14
CA TRP A 36 -1.61 -7.65 20.81
C TRP A 36 -2.74 -7.96 19.83
N ASN A 37 -3.74 -8.75 20.23
CA ASN A 37 -4.89 -9.11 19.38
C ASN A 37 -5.65 -7.86 18.92
N LYS A 38 -5.91 -6.93 19.84
CA LYS A 38 -6.58 -5.67 19.54
C LYS A 38 -5.80 -4.87 18.50
N LYS A 39 -4.50 -4.68 18.70
CA LYS A 39 -3.65 -3.93 17.76
C LYS A 39 -3.50 -4.63 16.41
N THR A 40 -3.42 -5.96 16.38
CA THR A 40 -3.42 -6.74 15.13
C THR A 40 -4.74 -6.56 14.37
N THR A 41 -5.86 -6.56 15.08
CA THR A 41 -7.19 -6.31 14.52
C THR A 41 -7.29 -4.90 13.93
N GLU A 42 -6.81 -3.89 14.65
CA GLU A 42 -6.72 -2.50 14.16
C GLU A 42 -5.85 -2.41 12.90
N LYS A 43 -4.70 -3.10 12.87
CA LYS A 43 -3.81 -3.14 11.70
C LYS A 43 -4.49 -3.73 10.47
N ILE A 44 -5.15 -4.88 10.60
CA ILE A 44 -5.91 -5.49 9.50
C ILE A 44 -7.01 -4.54 9.01
N GLY A 45 -7.61 -3.76 9.92
CA GLY A 45 -8.56 -2.71 9.56
C GLY A 45 -8.00 -1.68 8.56
N TYR A 46 -6.69 -1.42 8.56
CA TYR A 46 -6.08 -0.50 7.58
C TYR A 46 -6.01 -1.04 6.16
N SER A 47 -6.14 -2.36 5.96
CA SER A 47 -6.17 -2.95 4.61
C SER A 47 -7.58 -3.18 4.09
N HIS A 48 -8.62 -2.80 4.86
CA HIS A 48 -10.01 -2.85 4.41
C HIS A 48 -10.26 -1.78 3.34
N ALA A 49 -10.74 -2.20 2.18
CA ALA A 49 -10.99 -1.31 1.05
C ALA A 49 -12.37 -0.61 1.17
N PRO A 50 -12.53 0.62 0.64
CA PRO A 50 -13.82 1.34 0.65
C PRO A 50 -14.97 0.57 -0.03
N GLU A 51 -14.68 -0.14 -1.12
CA GLU A 51 -15.63 -1.00 -1.84
C GLU A 51 -15.98 -2.29 -1.07
N GLY A 52 -15.30 -2.55 0.04
CA GLY A 52 -15.36 -3.77 0.84
C GLY A 52 -14.22 -4.75 0.54
N GLY A 53 -14.08 -5.78 1.38
CA GLY A 53 -12.97 -6.72 1.29
C GLY A 53 -11.65 -6.13 1.81
N TYR A 54 -10.56 -6.87 1.66
CA TYR A 54 -9.24 -6.48 2.12
C TYR A 54 -8.20 -6.64 1.00
N ALA A 55 -7.15 -5.83 1.05
CA ALA A 55 -5.96 -5.97 0.23
C ALA A 55 -4.72 -6.24 1.09
N ASP A 56 -3.57 -6.30 0.42
CA ASP A 56 -2.28 -6.23 1.09
C ASP A 56 -2.07 -4.87 1.79
N PHE A 57 -1.13 -4.84 2.73
CA PHE A 57 -0.80 -3.65 3.49
C PHE A 57 -0.05 -2.63 2.62
N ALA A 58 -0.52 -1.39 2.62
CA ALA A 58 0.24 -0.29 2.05
C ALA A 58 1.61 -0.15 2.77
N PRO A 59 2.67 0.27 2.06
CA PRO A 59 3.96 0.60 2.67
C PRO A 59 3.79 1.52 3.88
N ASP A 60 4.47 1.18 4.99
CA ASP A 60 4.47 2.01 6.20
C ASP A 60 5.45 3.21 6.08
N ASP A 61 6.24 3.22 5.00
CA ASP A 61 7.28 4.21 4.75
C ASP A 61 6.66 5.53 4.22
N PRO A 62 6.96 6.66 4.87
CA PRO A 62 6.51 7.96 4.41
C PRO A 62 7.20 8.40 3.11
N ASP A 63 6.52 9.23 2.33
CA ASP A 63 7.07 9.83 1.12
C ASP A 63 6.98 11.37 1.15
N LEU A 64 7.82 12.06 0.36
CA LEU A 64 7.87 13.54 0.35
C LEU A 64 6.61 14.18 -0.24
N TYR A 65 5.98 13.57 -1.24
CA TYR A 65 4.79 14.11 -1.91
C TYR A 65 3.58 14.10 -0.97
N SER A 66 3.29 12.96 -0.35
CA SER A 66 2.19 12.81 0.60
C SER A 66 2.44 13.62 1.87
N THR A 67 3.69 13.64 2.35
CA THR A 67 4.06 14.49 3.48
C THR A 67 3.84 15.96 3.15
N TYR A 68 4.19 16.41 1.95
CA TYR A 68 4.01 17.80 1.53
C TYR A 68 2.52 18.19 1.50
N TYR A 69 1.67 17.44 0.81
CA TYR A 69 0.27 17.85 0.68
C TYR A 69 -0.53 17.70 1.98
N PHE A 70 -0.33 16.62 2.74
CA PHE A 70 -0.98 16.49 4.04
C PHE A 70 -0.47 17.52 5.05
N SER A 71 0.84 17.83 5.06
CA SER A 71 1.37 18.92 5.89
C SER A 71 0.74 20.27 5.56
N LEU A 72 0.58 20.54 4.27
CA LEU A 72 0.00 21.79 3.78
C LEU A 72 -1.49 21.87 4.13
N ALA A 73 -2.22 20.76 4.02
CA ALA A 73 -3.62 20.64 4.42
C ALA A 73 -3.80 20.91 5.92
N LEU A 74 -2.99 20.28 6.78
CA LEU A 74 -3.03 20.50 8.22
C LEU A 74 -2.64 21.94 8.60
N LYS A 75 -1.56 22.47 8.02
CA LYS A 75 -1.10 23.86 8.26
C LYS A 75 -2.17 24.89 7.92
N ASN A 76 -2.78 24.78 6.75
CA ASN A 76 -3.81 25.72 6.28
C ASN A 76 -5.11 25.68 7.12
N ASN A 77 -5.30 24.62 7.89
CA ASN A 77 -6.46 24.46 8.77
C ASN A 77 -6.09 24.57 10.25
N HIS A 78 -4.86 25.03 10.57
CA HIS A 78 -4.36 25.20 11.93
C HIS A 78 -4.43 23.93 12.78
N ILE A 79 -4.10 22.78 12.18
CA ILE A 79 -4.08 21.47 12.83
C ILE A 79 -2.63 21.03 13.05
N ASP A 80 -2.27 20.67 14.29
CA ASP A 80 -0.91 20.25 14.64
C ASP A 80 -0.58 18.82 14.21
N LEU A 81 0.70 18.50 14.01
CA LEU A 81 1.16 17.12 13.83
C LEU A 81 1.06 16.30 15.12
N MET A 82 0.73 15.01 15.01
CA MET A 82 0.84 14.07 16.14
C MET A 82 2.30 13.64 16.35
N GLN A 83 3.05 13.43 15.26
CA GLN A 83 4.41 12.87 15.24
C GLN A 83 5.44 13.93 14.80
N LYS A 84 5.38 15.14 15.39
CA LYS A 84 6.23 16.27 14.97
C LYS A 84 7.72 15.95 15.09
N GLU A 85 8.18 15.48 16.24
CA GLU A 85 9.62 15.20 16.47
C GLU A 85 10.17 14.17 15.49
N GLN A 86 9.38 13.13 15.20
CA GLN A 86 9.73 12.06 14.27
C GLN A 86 9.75 12.58 12.84
N THR A 87 8.81 13.46 12.49
CA THR A 87 8.77 14.13 11.18
C THR A 87 9.99 15.01 10.98
N ASP A 88 10.42 15.76 12.00
CA ASP A 88 11.63 16.58 11.93
C ASP A 88 12.87 15.70 11.67
N LEU A 89 13.04 14.62 12.45
CA LEU A 89 14.14 13.66 12.27
C LEU A 89 14.13 13.00 10.89
N TRP A 90 12.95 12.64 10.40
CA TRP A 90 12.78 12.05 9.08
C TRP A 90 13.17 13.04 7.97
N LEU A 91 12.73 14.29 8.05
CA LEU A 91 13.08 15.33 7.07
C LEU A 91 14.59 15.60 7.03
N TYR A 92 15.27 15.67 8.18
CA TYR A 92 16.73 15.77 8.21
C TYR A 92 17.43 14.54 7.63
N SER A 93 16.87 13.34 7.86
CA SER A 93 17.39 12.13 7.22
C SER A 93 17.24 12.16 5.70
N ARG A 94 16.09 12.62 5.19
CA ARG A 94 15.85 12.79 3.75
C ARG A 94 16.79 13.82 3.15
N GLU A 95 16.99 14.97 3.82
CA GLU A 95 17.96 15.99 3.41
C GLU A 95 19.36 15.39 3.22
N ARG A 96 19.87 14.67 4.22
CA ARG A 96 21.19 14.03 4.13
C ARG A 96 21.29 13.01 2.99
N GLU A 97 20.23 12.24 2.74
CA GLU A 97 20.19 11.25 1.67
C GLU A 97 20.22 11.88 0.27
N LEU A 98 19.41 12.92 0.04
CA LEU A 98 19.39 13.63 -1.25
C LEU A 98 20.74 14.29 -1.53
N ILE A 99 21.35 14.91 -0.52
CA ILE A 99 22.68 15.53 -0.66
C ILE A 99 23.78 14.49 -0.92
N ALA A 100 23.67 13.30 -0.33
CA ALA A 100 24.65 12.22 -0.55
C ALA A 100 24.57 11.60 -1.95
N ASN A 101 23.41 11.65 -2.61
CA ASN A 101 23.15 10.98 -3.89
C ASN A 101 22.63 11.93 -4.98
N PRO A 102 23.38 13.01 -5.32
CA PRO A 102 22.90 14.11 -6.16
C PRO A 102 22.40 13.67 -7.56
N SER A 103 22.95 12.58 -8.10
CA SER A 103 22.59 12.07 -9.43
C SER A 103 21.18 11.46 -9.53
N GLN A 104 20.55 11.16 -8.40
CA GLN A 104 19.21 10.57 -8.34
C GLN A 104 18.14 11.57 -7.90
N VAL A 105 18.53 12.79 -7.53
CA VAL A 105 17.62 13.83 -7.04
C VAL A 105 17.01 14.58 -8.20
N THR A 106 15.72 14.88 -8.14
CA THR A 106 15.08 15.86 -9.03
C THR A 106 14.76 17.17 -8.30
N LEU A 107 14.53 18.24 -9.05
CA LEU A 107 14.12 19.51 -8.46
C LEU A 107 12.79 19.38 -7.71
N LYS A 108 11.87 18.55 -8.21
CA LYS A 108 10.60 18.21 -7.55
C LYS A 108 10.81 17.56 -6.17
N ASP A 109 11.81 16.71 -5.99
CA ASP A 109 12.11 16.11 -4.68
C ASP A 109 12.55 17.18 -3.67
N LEU A 110 13.45 18.08 -4.09
CA LEU A 110 13.91 19.21 -3.27
C LEU A 110 12.77 20.16 -2.93
N TYR A 111 11.89 20.40 -3.90
CA TYR A 111 10.70 21.21 -3.72
C TYR A 111 9.83 20.67 -2.59
N TYR A 112 9.48 19.38 -2.64
CA TYR A 112 8.67 18.79 -1.58
C TYR A 112 9.39 18.72 -0.25
N LEU A 113 10.69 18.39 -0.21
CA LEU A 113 11.48 18.39 1.03
C LEU A 113 11.45 19.75 1.72
N THR A 114 11.83 20.81 0.99
CA THR A 114 11.88 22.17 1.54
C THR A 114 10.49 22.73 1.81
N GLY A 115 9.49 22.35 1.02
CA GLY A 115 8.09 22.67 1.27
C GLY A 115 7.60 22.06 2.58
N CYS A 116 7.90 20.78 2.85
CA CYS A 116 7.60 20.15 4.14
C CYS A 116 8.30 20.88 5.30
N MET A 117 9.59 21.19 5.15
CA MET A 117 10.36 21.92 6.15
C MET A 117 9.76 23.33 6.41
N LYS A 118 9.41 24.06 5.36
CA LYS A 118 8.71 25.35 5.42
C LYS A 118 7.33 25.24 6.07
N ASN A 119 6.62 24.15 5.84
CA ASN A 119 5.30 23.93 6.44
C ASN A 119 5.40 23.83 7.97
N TYR A 120 6.49 23.30 8.51
CA TYR A 120 6.70 23.08 9.94
C TYR A 120 7.70 24.01 10.62
N ASP A 121 8.13 25.06 9.92
CA ASP A 121 9.13 26.04 10.38
C ASP A 121 10.47 25.39 10.76
N ILE A 122 10.85 24.32 10.05
CA ILE A 122 12.11 23.59 10.21
C ILE A 122 13.12 24.19 9.24
N LEU A 123 14.31 24.55 9.72
CA LEU A 123 15.36 25.08 8.84
C LEU A 123 16.28 23.93 8.37
N PRO A 124 16.67 23.87 7.09
CA PRO A 124 17.57 22.82 6.62
C PRO A 124 18.93 22.85 7.32
N GLU A 125 19.52 21.68 7.61
CA GLU A 125 20.85 21.55 8.21
C GLU A 125 21.96 21.98 7.24
N ASN A 126 21.78 21.71 5.94
CA ASN A 126 22.77 21.93 4.91
C ASN A 126 22.21 22.74 3.74
N ARG A 127 21.87 24.00 4.03
CA ARG A 127 21.38 24.97 3.04
C ARG A 127 22.30 25.12 1.83
N SER A 128 23.62 25.10 2.04
CA SER A 128 24.60 25.16 0.94
C SER A 128 24.52 23.95 0.02
N GLY A 129 24.29 22.75 0.57
CA GLY A 129 24.11 21.53 -0.22
C GLY A 129 22.83 21.59 -1.07
N ILE A 130 21.71 22.02 -0.48
CA ILE A 130 20.45 22.22 -1.21
C ILE A 130 20.63 23.25 -2.32
N MET A 131 21.28 24.39 -2.04
CA MET A 131 21.58 25.42 -3.04
C MET A 131 22.40 24.85 -4.20
N SER A 132 23.48 24.11 -3.90
CA SER A 132 24.32 23.48 -4.94
C SER A 132 23.57 22.44 -5.75
N LEU A 133 22.54 21.78 -5.20
CA LEU A 133 21.67 20.90 -5.99
C LEU A 133 20.76 21.73 -6.91
N VAL A 134 20.09 22.77 -6.39
CA VAL A 134 19.22 23.65 -7.18
C VAL A 134 19.98 24.27 -8.36
N GLU A 135 21.21 24.72 -8.15
CA GLU A 135 22.06 25.32 -9.20
C GLU A 135 22.38 24.36 -10.34
N GLN A 136 22.42 23.03 -10.10
CA GLN A 136 22.66 22.03 -11.15
C GLN A 136 21.51 21.93 -12.16
N TYR A 137 20.32 22.39 -11.76
CA TYR A 137 19.12 22.39 -12.60
C TYR A 137 18.92 23.70 -13.35
N SER A 138 19.75 24.72 -13.07
CA SER A 138 19.69 26.03 -13.74
C SER A 138 20.13 25.93 -15.20
N GLN A 139 19.46 26.70 -16.05
CA GLN A 139 19.75 26.80 -17.48
C GLN A 139 20.43 28.14 -17.81
N PRO A 140 21.19 28.21 -18.92
CA PRO A 140 21.83 29.46 -19.35
C PRO A 140 20.86 30.61 -19.64
N ASP A 141 19.60 30.32 -19.93
CA ASP A 141 18.55 31.30 -20.23
C ASP A 141 17.84 31.83 -18.97
N GLY A 142 18.22 31.37 -17.78
CA GLY A 142 17.64 31.75 -16.50
C GLY A 142 16.52 30.83 -16.01
N SER A 143 16.07 29.86 -16.80
CA SER A 143 15.08 28.87 -16.38
C SER A 143 15.68 27.75 -15.53
N TYR A 144 14.82 26.94 -14.92
CA TYR A 144 15.22 25.68 -14.28
C TYR A 144 14.43 24.52 -14.86
N ALA A 145 15.02 23.34 -14.83
CA ALA A 145 14.40 22.09 -15.30
C ALA A 145 14.38 21.04 -14.18
N ASP A 146 13.41 20.12 -14.16
CA ASP A 146 13.36 19.08 -13.11
C ASP A 146 14.63 18.20 -13.05
N ARG A 147 15.32 18.02 -14.19
CA ARG A 147 16.55 17.22 -14.30
C ARG A 147 17.58 17.87 -15.23
N PRO A 148 18.89 17.59 -15.04
CA PRO A 148 19.92 18.13 -15.93
C PRO A 148 19.73 17.62 -17.36
N GLY A 149 19.87 18.53 -18.33
CA GLY A 149 19.72 18.22 -19.75
C GLY A 149 18.29 18.25 -20.29
N LEU A 150 17.29 18.52 -19.45
CA LEU A 150 15.94 18.87 -19.91
C LEU A 150 15.82 20.37 -20.14
N GLU A 151 14.85 20.76 -20.98
CA GLU A 151 14.48 22.16 -21.16
C GLU A 151 13.82 22.70 -19.89
N GLY A 152 14.07 23.98 -19.58
CA GLY A 152 13.45 24.61 -18.42
C GLY A 152 11.97 24.89 -18.62
N SER A 153 11.22 24.84 -17.52
CA SER A 153 9.78 25.08 -17.51
C SER A 153 9.39 26.13 -16.46
N SER A 154 8.24 26.78 -16.64
CA SER A 154 7.75 27.78 -15.68
C SER A 154 7.53 27.16 -14.30
N LEU A 155 6.96 25.95 -14.25
CA LEU A 155 6.71 25.21 -13.02
C LEU A 155 8.01 24.88 -12.28
N ASP A 156 9.02 24.36 -12.97
CA ASP A 156 10.30 24.01 -12.36
C ASP A 156 11.08 25.25 -11.94
N THR A 157 11.03 26.33 -12.74
CA THR A 157 11.60 27.63 -12.38
C THR A 157 11.01 28.17 -11.09
N ILE A 158 9.70 28.08 -10.89
CA ILE A 158 9.04 28.49 -9.64
C ILE A 158 9.46 27.63 -8.47
N ARG A 159 9.49 26.30 -8.65
CA ARG A 159 9.95 25.39 -7.60
C ARG A 159 11.35 25.75 -7.13
N ALA A 160 12.27 26.02 -8.07
CA ALA A 160 13.62 26.47 -7.74
C ALA A 160 13.59 27.78 -6.94
N LEU A 161 12.82 28.77 -7.39
CA LEU A 161 12.72 30.06 -6.70
C LEU A 161 12.12 29.93 -5.28
N GLU A 162 11.10 29.11 -5.09
CA GLU A 162 10.51 28.84 -3.76
C GLU A 162 11.51 28.17 -2.82
N ILE A 163 12.32 27.23 -3.33
CA ILE A 163 13.40 26.61 -2.57
C ILE A 163 14.45 27.66 -2.16
N LEU A 164 14.88 28.49 -3.12
CA LEU A 164 15.93 29.49 -2.93
C LEU A 164 15.52 30.60 -1.96
N ASP A 165 14.28 31.09 -2.08
CA ASP A 165 13.66 32.02 -1.13
C ASP A 165 13.66 31.44 0.28
N PHE A 166 13.18 30.20 0.43
CA PHE A 166 13.09 29.53 1.73
C PHE A 166 14.44 29.37 2.43
N ILE A 167 15.49 29.01 1.70
CA ILE A 167 16.84 28.86 2.28
C ILE A 167 17.55 30.22 2.52
N GLY A 168 16.94 31.32 2.08
CA GLY A 168 17.43 32.69 2.27
C GLY A 168 18.50 33.10 1.27
N ASN A 169 18.46 32.57 0.04
CA ASN A 169 19.41 32.90 -1.01
C ASN A 169 18.77 33.77 -2.10
N ASN A 170 19.33 34.96 -2.31
CA ASN A 170 19.05 35.78 -3.49
C ASN A 170 20.01 35.36 -4.60
N THR A 171 19.52 34.61 -5.60
CA THR A 171 20.36 34.13 -6.70
C THR A 171 21.05 35.28 -7.44
N GLY A 172 22.32 35.09 -7.81
CA GLY A 172 23.05 36.03 -8.68
C GLY A 172 22.47 36.15 -10.10
N ASN A 173 21.62 35.20 -10.52
CA ASN A 173 20.94 35.18 -11.82
C ASN A 173 19.46 35.66 -11.76
N MET A 174 19.06 36.34 -10.68
CA MET A 174 17.66 36.73 -10.50
C MET A 174 17.16 37.65 -11.63
N ASP A 175 18.02 38.50 -12.18
CA ASP A 175 17.64 39.39 -13.28
C ASP A 175 17.36 38.63 -14.59
N ILE A 176 18.21 37.65 -14.94
CA ILE A 176 18.01 36.80 -16.13
C ILE A 176 16.76 35.91 -15.96
N THR A 177 16.58 35.35 -14.76
CA THR A 177 15.39 34.55 -14.41
C THR A 177 14.12 35.39 -14.51
N ARG A 178 14.17 36.65 -14.03
CA ARG A 178 13.07 37.62 -14.12
C ARG A 178 12.73 37.94 -15.57
N GLU A 179 13.72 38.21 -16.41
CA GLU A 179 13.53 38.44 -17.84
C GLU A 179 12.99 37.21 -18.57
N TRP A 180 13.42 36.00 -18.18
CA TRP A 180 12.89 34.76 -18.73
C TRP A 180 11.42 34.56 -18.37
N LEU A 181 11.05 34.71 -17.09
CA LEU A 181 9.66 34.60 -16.63
C LEU A 181 8.77 35.68 -17.27
N ALA A 182 9.25 36.92 -17.40
CA ALA A 182 8.53 37.98 -18.10
C ALA A 182 8.30 37.65 -19.59
N ARG A 183 9.26 37.00 -20.26
CA ARG A 183 9.10 36.54 -21.65
C ARG A 183 8.15 35.36 -21.78
N GLN A 184 8.21 34.38 -20.87
CA GLN A 184 7.22 33.29 -20.84
C GLN A 184 5.83 33.89 -20.69
N TYR A 185 5.64 34.75 -19.69
CA TYR A 185 4.39 35.46 -19.50
C TYR A 185 3.92 36.15 -20.79
N GLN A 186 4.77 36.94 -21.47
CA GLN A 186 4.42 37.59 -22.74
C GLN A 186 4.07 36.63 -23.89
N TYR A 187 4.71 35.47 -23.98
CA TYR A 187 4.42 34.44 -24.98
C TYR A 187 3.08 33.74 -24.68
N ASP A 188 2.83 33.53 -23.39
CA ASP A 188 1.69 32.83 -22.81
C ASP A 188 0.41 33.69 -22.90
N GLN A 189 0.53 35.03 -22.80
CA GLN A 189 -0.57 36.02 -22.98
C GLN A 189 -1.25 36.01 -24.37
N ILE A 190 -0.67 35.30 -25.34
CA ILE A 190 -1.19 35.23 -26.72
C ILE A 190 -2.17 34.05 -26.87
N SER A 191 -2.28 33.18 -25.87
CA SER A 191 -3.19 32.04 -25.91
C SER A 191 -4.64 32.45 -25.61
N GLU A 192 -5.56 32.17 -26.55
CA GLU A 192 -7.01 32.27 -26.31
C GLU A 192 -7.58 30.98 -25.66
N ASP A 193 -6.72 29.99 -25.38
CA ASP A 193 -7.09 28.69 -24.81
C ASP A 193 -7.42 28.81 -23.31
N GLU A 194 -8.61 28.34 -22.95
CA GLU A 194 -9.15 28.43 -21.59
C GLU A 194 -8.43 27.51 -20.60
N ASP A 195 -8.06 26.30 -21.01
CA ASP A 195 -7.38 25.33 -20.14
C ASP A 195 -5.98 25.85 -19.77
N TYR A 196 -5.40 26.61 -20.70
CA TYR A 196 -4.10 27.25 -20.54
C TYR A 196 -4.13 28.40 -19.53
N LEU A 197 -5.12 29.29 -19.63
CA LEU A 197 -5.33 30.41 -18.69
C LEU A 197 -5.53 29.92 -17.24
N LEU A 198 -6.28 28.84 -17.05
CA LEU A 198 -6.49 28.23 -15.71
C LEU A 198 -5.20 27.66 -15.11
N THR A 199 -4.29 27.19 -15.96
CA THR A 199 -2.98 26.65 -15.54
C THR A 199 -1.98 27.78 -15.23
N GLU A 200 -2.05 28.89 -15.99
CA GLU A 200 -1.25 30.11 -15.78
C GLU A 200 -1.44 30.70 -14.38
N THR A 201 -2.67 30.81 -13.89
CA THR A 201 -2.99 31.39 -12.56
C THR A 201 -2.29 30.67 -11.41
N GLN A 202 -2.22 29.33 -11.48
CA GLN A 202 -1.60 28.51 -10.44
C GLN A 202 -0.08 28.70 -10.38
N VAL A 203 0.51 29.19 -11.47
CA VAL A 203 1.95 29.31 -11.69
C VAL A 203 2.41 30.76 -11.51
N LEU A 204 1.66 31.75 -12.02
CA LEU A 204 2.13 33.13 -12.12
C LEU A 204 1.92 34.01 -10.88
N LEU A 205 0.88 33.75 -10.09
CA LEU A 205 0.65 34.51 -8.85
C LEU A 205 1.80 34.33 -7.85
N PRO A 206 2.29 33.11 -7.57
CA PRO A 206 3.49 32.91 -6.75
C PRO A 206 4.73 33.62 -7.30
N VAL A 207 4.91 33.63 -8.64
CA VAL A 207 6.06 34.29 -9.31
C VAL A 207 6.12 35.77 -8.99
N SER A 208 4.99 36.47 -9.06
CA SER A 208 4.94 37.93 -8.83
C SER A 208 5.45 38.32 -7.44
N HIS A 209 5.08 37.54 -6.42
CA HIS A 209 5.51 37.75 -5.04
C HIS A 209 7.00 37.46 -4.84
N LEU A 210 7.52 36.40 -5.45
CA LEU A 210 8.91 35.95 -5.27
C LEU A 210 9.92 36.80 -6.04
N THR A 211 9.55 37.27 -7.24
CA THR A 211 10.48 37.95 -8.15
C THR A 211 10.37 39.48 -8.12
N GLY A 212 9.34 40.00 -7.45
CA GLY A 212 8.99 41.43 -7.47
C GLY A 212 8.56 41.92 -8.85
N ILE A 213 8.24 41.01 -9.79
CA ILE A 213 7.59 41.36 -11.05
C ILE A 213 6.17 41.77 -10.69
N ASP A 214 5.85 43.03 -10.92
CA ASP A 214 4.47 43.48 -10.95
C ASP A 214 3.86 43.00 -12.28
N PRO A 215 2.87 42.08 -12.26
CA PRO A 215 2.22 41.64 -13.48
C PRO A 215 1.51 42.80 -14.22
N ASP A 216 1.34 43.97 -13.57
CA ASP A 216 0.79 45.18 -14.17
C ASP A 216 1.81 46.02 -14.98
N LEU A 217 3.12 45.73 -14.92
CA LEU A 217 4.17 46.50 -15.59
C LEU A 217 4.58 45.88 -16.94
N GLU A 218 3.79 46.18 -17.98
CA GLU A 218 4.19 46.43 -19.40
C GLU A 218 3.11 46.01 -20.41
N GLY A 219 2.15 46.90 -20.73
CA GLY A 219 1.42 46.98 -22.01
C GLY A 219 0.47 45.82 -22.43
N SER A 220 0.74 44.59 -22.01
CA SER A 220 0.03 43.35 -22.34
C SER A 220 -1.21 43.14 -21.43
N THR A 221 -1.23 43.83 -20.29
CA THR A 221 -2.29 43.84 -19.27
C THR A 221 -3.69 44.20 -19.78
N ARG A 222 -3.85 45.06 -20.79
CA ARG A 222 -5.21 45.40 -21.27
C ARG A 222 -5.86 44.25 -22.01
N LEU A 223 -5.09 43.48 -22.77
CA LEU A 223 -5.61 42.35 -23.52
C LEU A 223 -5.90 41.18 -22.57
N GLN A 224 -4.93 40.81 -21.72
CA GLN A 224 -5.08 39.79 -20.68
C GLN A 224 -6.27 40.10 -19.76
N LYS A 225 -6.33 41.30 -19.19
CA LYS A 225 -7.44 41.70 -18.31
C LYS A 225 -8.79 41.70 -19.04
N SER A 226 -8.81 42.02 -20.34
CA SER A 226 -10.03 41.90 -21.15
C SER A 226 -10.42 40.45 -21.45
N ILE A 227 -9.45 39.55 -21.55
CA ILE A 227 -9.63 38.10 -21.74
C ILE A 227 -10.12 37.49 -20.42
N GLU A 228 -9.46 37.78 -19.30
CA GLU A 228 -9.86 37.40 -17.94
C GLU A 228 -11.25 37.96 -17.60
N GLU A 229 -11.55 39.23 -17.88
CA GLU A 229 -12.89 39.79 -17.66
C GLU A 229 -13.96 39.09 -18.51
N ARG A 230 -13.61 38.69 -19.75
CA ARG A 230 -14.49 37.93 -20.67
C ARG A 230 -14.74 36.52 -20.14
N TYR A 231 -13.71 35.81 -19.69
CA TYR A 231 -13.82 34.44 -19.17
C TYR A 231 -14.37 34.39 -17.74
N ALA A 232 -14.14 35.41 -16.91
CA ALA A 232 -14.66 35.45 -15.53
C ALA A 232 -16.19 35.36 -15.46
N GLY A 233 -16.91 35.88 -16.47
CA GLY A 233 -18.36 35.67 -16.58
C GLY A 233 -18.73 34.21 -16.86
N LYS A 234 -17.94 33.54 -17.71
CA LYS A 234 -18.10 32.12 -18.03
C LYS A 234 -17.77 31.26 -16.81
N TRP A 235 -16.61 31.43 -16.18
CA TRP A 235 -16.20 30.70 -14.98
C TRP A 235 -17.17 30.87 -13.83
N LYS A 236 -17.68 32.09 -13.61
CA LYS A 236 -18.77 32.33 -12.65
C LYS A 236 -20.00 31.49 -12.98
N SER A 237 -20.42 31.46 -14.25
CA SER A 237 -21.57 30.68 -14.69
C SER A 237 -21.36 29.18 -14.51
N GLU A 238 -20.12 28.69 -14.64
CA GLU A 238 -19.78 27.29 -14.39
C GLU A 238 -19.88 26.93 -12.91
N LEU A 239 -19.38 27.80 -12.02
CA LEU A 239 -19.55 27.62 -10.57
C LEU A 239 -21.03 27.73 -10.16
N GLU A 240 -21.80 28.63 -10.77
CA GLU A 240 -23.26 28.74 -10.55
C GLU A 240 -24.01 27.48 -11.03
N ALA A 241 -23.48 26.76 -12.02
CA ALA A 241 -24.06 25.53 -12.54
C ALA A 241 -23.76 24.28 -11.70
N LEU A 242 -22.95 24.38 -10.64
CA LEU A 242 -22.69 23.26 -9.74
C LEU A 242 -23.99 22.77 -9.06
N PRO A 243 -24.14 21.44 -8.87
CA PRO A 243 -23.17 20.37 -9.18
C PRO A 243 -23.21 19.83 -10.63
N GLY A 244 -24.01 20.40 -11.53
CA GLY A 244 -24.29 19.81 -12.85
C GLY A 244 -23.10 19.64 -13.80
N LYS A 245 -22.06 20.47 -13.66
CA LYS A 245 -20.85 20.46 -14.52
C LYS A 245 -19.75 19.48 -14.09
N LYS A 246 -19.79 19.00 -12.85
CA LYS A 246 -18.84 18.04 -12.26
C LYS A 246 -17.34 18.28 -12.61
N PRO A 247 -16.77 19.47 -12.37
CA PRO A 247 -15.34 19.69 -12.55
C PRO A 247 -14.53 18.89 -11.54
N ASP A 248 -13.31 18.48 -11.91
CA ASP A 248 -12.35 17.94 -10.96
C ASP A 248 -11.82 19.02 -9.99
N LEU A 249 -11.05 18.63 -8.97
CA LEU A 249 -10.61 19.56 -7.93
C LEU A 249 -9.52 20.53 -8.42
N PHE A 250 -8.74 20.18 -9.44
CA PHE A 250 -7.79 21.12 -10.06
C PHE A 250 -8.55 22.23 -10.77
N THR A 251 -9.49 21.84 -11.65
CA THR A 251 -10.33 22.80 -12.38
C THR A 251 -11.15 23.64 -11.42
N LEU A 252 -11.79 23.03 -10.43
CA LEU A 252 -12.61 23.74 -9.45
C LEU A 252 -11.78 24.76 -8.68
N LYS A 253 -10.57 24.40 -8.25
CA LYS A 253 -9.68 25.32 -7.54
C LYS A 253 -9.23 26.49 -8.41
N ALA A 254 -8.91 26.25 -9.68
CA ALA A 254 -8.55 27.30 -10.62
C ALA A 254 -9.73 28.27 -10.86
N LEU A 255 -10.93 27.75 -11.15
CA LEU A 255 -12.14 28.55 -11.35
C LEU A 255 -12.48 29.40 -10.10
N GLU A 256 -12.42 28.79 -8.92
CA GLU A 256 -12.67 29.47 -7.65
C GLU A 256 -11.69 30.61 -7.42
N THR A 257 -10.40 30.37 -7.66
CA THR A 257 -9.32 31.34 -7.50
C THR A 257 -9.56 32.56 -8.41
N GLU A 258 -9.89 32.32 -9.67
CA GLU A 258 -10.16 33.38 -10.66
C GLU A 258 -11.42 34.20 -10.34
N VAL A 259 -12.51 33.53 -9.98
CA VAL A 259 -13.75 34.21 -9.61
C VAL A 259 -13.58 35.03 -8.32
N ARG A 260 -12.72 34.57 -7.40
CA ARG A 260 -12.31 35.33 -6.21
C ARG A 260 -11.48 36.56 -6.58
N PHE A 261 -10.42 36.41 -7.37
CA PHE A 261 -9.54 37.53 -7.77
C PHE A 261 -10.28 38.61 -8.55
N SER A 262 -11.22 38.22 -9.41
CA SER A 262 -12.08 39.16 -10.12
C SER A 262 -13.16 39.82 -9.25
N GLY A 263 -13.23 39.50 -7.95
CA GLY A 263 -14.20 40.05 -7.00
C GLY A 263 -15.64 39.59 -7.24
N LYS A 264 -15.84 38.49 -7.98
CA LYS A 264 -17.15 37.96 -8.40
C LYS A 264 -17.62 36.77 -7.57
N LEU A 265 -16.83 36.31 -6.60
CA LEU A 265 -17.20 35.25 -5.68
C LEU A 265 -18.29 35.74 -4.73
N THR A 266 -19.49 35.17 -4.84
CA THR A 266 -20.67 35.51 -4.03
C THR A 266 -20.92 34.44 -2.96
N PRO A 267 -21.62 34.76 -1.86
CA PRO A 267 -22.01 33.76 -0.86
C PRO A 267 -22.78 32.56 -1.46
N GLU A 268 -23.63 32.80 -2.47
CA GLU A 268 -24.37 31.75 -3.17
C GLU A 268 -23.44 30.81 -3.95
N ILE A 269 -22.39 31.35 -4.59
CA ILE A 269 -21.37 30.55 -5.26
C ILE A 269 -20.53 29.79 -4.23
N SER A 270 -20.14 30.43 -3.13
CA SER A 270 -19.43 29.77 -2.03
C SER A 270 -20.22 28.58 -1.50
N GLN A 271 -21.53 28.72 -1.27
CA GLN A 271 -22.38 27.61 -0.84
C GLN A 271 -22.42 26.48 -1.87
N LYS A 272 -22.49 26.80 -3.17
CA LYS A 272 -22.46 25.79 -4.24
C LYS A 272 -21.13 25.03 -4.30
N ILE A 273 -20.02 25.73 -4.09
CA ILE A 273 -18.69 25.10 -3.99
C ILE A 273 -18.65 24.18 -2.77
N GLN A 274 -19.12 24.65 -1.62
CA GLN A 274 -19.18 23.85 -0.39
C GLN A 274 -19.98 22.56 -0.60
N ASP A 275 -21.23 22.68 -1.06
CA ASP A 275 -22.13 21.54 -1.28
C ASP A 275 -21.52 20.55 -2.29
N TYR A 276 -20.87 21.06 -3.33
CA TYR A 276 -20.20 20.23 -4.32
C TYR A 276 -18.98 19.52 -3.74
N VAL A 277 -18.08 20.23 -3.04
CA VAL A 277 -16.91 19.62 -2.41
C VAL A 277 -17.34 18.55 -1.42
N TYR A 278 -18.31 18.81 -0.52
CA TYR A 278 -18.81 17.77 0.39
C TYR A 278 -19.40 16.55 -0.32
N SER A 279 -19.97 16.73 -1.52
CA SER A 279 -20.46 15.60 -2.32
C SER A 279 -19.35 14.74 -2.94
N LEU A 280 -18.11 15.24 -2.95
CA LEU A 280 -16.93 14.54 -3.45
C LEU A 280 -16.15 13.79 -2.37
N GLU A 281 -16.52 13.93 -1.09
CA GLU A 281 -15.86 13.18 -0.01
C GLU A 281 -16.11 11.68 -0.20
N LEU A 282 -15.02 10.91 -0.20
CA LEU A 282 -15.05 9.47 -0.41
C LEU A 282 -15.34 8.73 0.91
N PRO A 283 -15.71 7.43 0.88
CA PRO A 283 -16.02 6.68 2.10
C PRO A 283 -14.85 6.57 3.09
N ASP A 284 -13.62 6.75 2.62
CA ASP A 284 -12.42 6.83 3.47
C ASP A 284 -12.23 8.22 4.11
N GLY A 285 -13.06 9.21 3.79
CA GLY A 285 -12.96 10.60 4.24
C GLY A 285 -11.99 11.45 3.41
N GLY A 286 -11.27 10.86 2.47
CA GLY A 286 -10.35 11.57 1.59
C GLY A 286 -11.05 12.11 0.33
N TYR A 287 -10.25 12.79 -0.50
CA TYR A 287 -10.69 13.30 -1.80
C TYR A 287 -9.67 12.94 -2.87
N ASN A 288 -10.14 12.82 -4.12
CA ASN A 288 -9.29 12.58 -5.27
C ASN A 288 -9.27 13.79 -6.20
N ALA A 289 -8.08 14.26 -6.58
CA ALA A 289 -7.93 15.47 -7.37
C ALA A 289 -8.60 15.40 -8.73
N ILE A 290 -8.69 14.20 -9.33
CA ILE A 290 -9.26 13.93 -10.66
C ILE A 290 -10.56 13.12 -10.62
N LEU A 291 -11.27 13.12 -9.48
CA LEU A 291 -12.54 12.39 -9.29
C LEU A 291 -12.41 10.85 -9.36
N GLY A 292 -11.25 10.31 -9.00
CA GLY A 292 -11.08 8.89 -8.71
C GLY A 292 -11.89 8.41 -7.51
N ASP A 293 -11.99 7.09 -7.36
CA ASP A 293 -12.77 6.39 -6.34
C ASP A 293 -11.99 6.09 -5.04
N TYR A 294 -10.85 6.75 -4.83
CA TYR A 294 -10.00 6.60 -3.64
C TYR A 294 -9.40 7.95 -3.21
N GLY A 295 -9.29 8.19 -1.91
CA GLY A 295 -8.70 9.42 -1.37
C GLY A 295 -7.20 9.48 -1.62
N GLU A 296 -6.67 10.66 -1.95
CA GLU A 296 -5.22 10.89 -2.04
C GLU A 296 -4.82 12.27 -1.48
N SER A 297 -3.52 12.46 -1.27
CA SER A 297 -2.99 13.57 -0.48
C SER A 297 -3.19 14.95 -1.14
N GLN A 298 -2.99 15.07 -2.44
CA GLN A 298 -3.16 16.32 -3.19
C GLN A 298 -4.64 16.69 -3.34
N GLY A 299 -5.52 15.75 -3.68
CA GLY A 299 -6.96 15.95 -3.77
C GLY A 299 -7.55 16.36 -2.44
N THR A 300 -7.15 15.68 -1.35
CA THR A 300 -7.57 16.02 0.01
C THR A 300 -7.11 17.43 0.38
N TYR A 301 -5.87 17.79 0.07
CA TYR A 301 -5.37 19.16 0.23
C TYR A 301 -6.22 20.18 -0.55
N LEU A 302 -6.51 19.93 -1.84
CA LEU A 302 -7.28 20.85 -2.68
C LEU A 302 -8.69 21.06 -2.14
N ALA A 303 -9.38 20.00 -1.71
CA ALA A 303 -10.70 20.08 -1.11
C ALA A 303 -10.68 20.89 0.19
N MET A 304 -9.76 20.60 1.11
CA MET A 304 -9.61 21.36 2.35
C MET A 304 -9.23 22.82 2.09
N LYS A 305 -8.40 23.10 1.08
CA LYS A 305 -8.01 24.45 0.69
C LYS A 305 -9.21 25.23 0.14
N LEU A 306 -10.00 24.62 -0.74
CA LEU A 306 -11.24 25.19 -1.25
C LEU A 306 -12.19 25.56 -0.12
N LEU A 307 -12.45 24.64 0.81
CA LEU A 307 -13.32 24.86 1.98
C LEU A 307 -12.79 26.00 2.86
N SER A 308 -11.50 25.98 3.19
CA SER A 308 -10.84 27.03 3.97
C SER A 308 -10.95 28.40 3.28
N ASP A 309 -10.71 28.46 1.97
CA ASP A 309 -10.76 29.71 1.21
C ASP A 309 -12.17 30.32 1.22
N ILE A 310 -13.23 29.52 1.20
CA ILE A 310 -14.61 30.01 1.29
C ILE A 310 -15.15 30.12 2.74
N GLY A 311 -14.31 29.87 3.75
CA GLY A 311 -14.70 29.93 5.16
C GLY A 311 -15.61 28.80 5.63
N SER A 312 -15.61 27.67 4.93
CA SER A 312 -16.38 26.47 5.29
C SER A 312 -15.54 25.51 6.16
N PRO A 313 -16.16 24.79 7.11
CA PRO A 313 -15.44 23.83 7.95
C PRO A 313 -15.06 22.57 7.15
N VAL A 314 -13.97 21.93 7.58
CA VAL A 314 -13.58 20.59 7.12
C VAL A 314 -14.23 19.56 8.02
N HIS A 315 -14.67 18.42 7.47
CA HIS A 315 -15.23 17.32 8.24
C HIS A 315 -14.17 16.59 9.07
N ASP A 316 -14.54 16.10 10.25
CA ASP A 316 -13.65 15.33 11.12
C ASP A 316 -13.16 14.04 10.45
N THR A 317 -13.99 13.42 9.60
CA THR A 317 -13.64 12.23 8.79
C THR A 317 -12.47 12.49 7.86
N THR A 318 -12.38 13.69 7.28
CA THR A 318 -11.25 14.11 6.45
C THR A 318 -9.98 14.29 7.28
N ILE A 319 -10.10 14.83 8.49
CA ILE A 319 -8.96 14.96 9.40
C ILE A 319 -8.48 13.55 9.81
N GLU A 320 -9.39 12.65 10.15
CA GLU A 320 -9.10 11.25 10.47
C GLU A 320 -8.43 10.51 9.30
N PHE A 321 -8.86 10.76 8.05
CA PHE A 321 -8.20 10.25 6.85
C PHE A 321 -6.72 10.65 6.82
N ILE A 322 -6.39 11.94 7.04
CA ILE A 322 -5.01 12.41 7.09
C ILE A 322 -4.24 11.75 8.25
N ARG A 323 -4.85 11.66 9.44
CA ARG A 323 -4.20 11.04 10.63
C ARG A 323 -3.86 9.57 10.42
N ARG A 324 -4.67 8.82 9.69
CA ARG A 324 -4.38 7.41 9.36
C ARG A 324 -3.14 7.26 8.49
N HIS A 325 -2.77 8.29 7.72
CA HIS A 325 -1.57 8.28 6.89
C HIS A 325 -0.34 8.80 7.63
N GLU A 326 -0.48 9.50 8.75
CA GLU A 326 0.65 9.96 9.56
C GLU A 326 1.48 8.75 10.03
N SER A 327 2.77 8.72 9.69
CA SER A 327 3.64 7.59 10.00
C SER A 327 4.28 7.74 11.37
N ARG A 328 4.41 6.62 12.09
CA ARG A 328 5.18 6.56 13.34
C ARG A 328 6.67 6.84 13.15
N TYR A 329 7.17 6.74 11.92
CA TYR A 329 8.55 7.06 11.57
C TYR A 329 8.75 8.53 11.18
N GLY A 330 7.69 9.35 11.25
CA GLY A 330 7.66 10.73 10.78
C GLY A 330 7.06 10.85 9.38
N GLY A 331 6.59 12.04 9.01
CA GLY A 331 5.96 12.27 7.71
C GLY A 331 4.64 11.52 7.51
N PHE A 332 4.22 11.39 6.26
CA PHE A 332 2.98 10.72 5.88
C PHE A 332 3.21 9.66 4.82
N ARG A 333 2.49 8.56 4.99
CA ARG A 333 2.42 7.44 4.06
C ARG A 333 1.65 7.82 2.81
N PRO A 334 2.00 7.25 1.66
CA PRO A 334 1.22 7.42 0.46
C PRO A 334 -0.17 6.83 0.64
N ALA A 335 -1.17 7.60 0.19
CA ALA A 335 -2.51 7.08 0.01
C ALA A 335 -2.57 6.34 -1.33
N PHE A 336 -2.64 5.02 -1.28
CA PHE A 336 -2.76 4.19 -2.48
C PHE A 336 -4.21 3.77 -2.68
N LYS A 337 -4.57 3.51 -3.94
CA LYS A 337 -5.77 2.74 -4.22
C LYS A 337 -5.57 1.31 -3.71
N ILE A 338 -6.08 1.05 -2.50
CA ILE A 338 -6.16 -0.29 -1.93
C ILE A 338 -7.14 -1.08 -2.79
N THR A 339 -6.63 -2.03 -3.57
CA THR A 339 -7.47 -2.89 -4.43
C THR A 339 -7.65 -4.23 -3.73
N PRO A 340 -8.85 -4.54 -3.20
CA PRO A 340 -9.06 -5.76 -2.45
C PRO A 340 -8.96 -6.99 -3.33
N SER A 341 -8.38 -8.06 -2.79
CA SER A 341 -8.28 -9.36 -3.45
C SER A 341 -9.08 -10.41 -2.69
N LEU A 342 -9.53 -11.47 -3.37
CA LEU A 342 -10.26 -12.56 -2.71
C LEU A 342 -9.38 -13.29 -1.69
N LYS A 343 -8.09 -13.44 -2.01
CA LYS A 343 -7.07 -14.03 -1.16
C LYS A 343 -6.86 -13.24 0.14
N ASP A 344 -6.59 -11.95 0.03
CA ASP A 344 -6.34 -11.10 1.20
C ASP A 344 -7.61 -10.94 2.03
N THR A 345 -8.76 -10.83 1.38
CA THR A 345 -10.07 -10.82 2.04
C THR A 345 -10.30 -12.09 2.86
N PHE A 346 -10.02 -13.26 2.30
CA PHE A 346 -10.13 -14.53 3.02
C PHE A 346 -9.21 -14.56 4.24
N TYR A 347 -7.92 -14.24 4.07
CA TYR A 347 -6.96 -14.30 5.17
C TYR A 347 -7.27 -13.28 6.27
N ALA A 348 -7.63 -12.04 5.89
CA ALA A 348 -8.08 -11.03 6.84
C ALA A 348 -9.31 -11.50 7.61
N THR A 349 -10.34 -12.01 6.91
CA THR A 349 -11.57 -12.53 7.53
C THR A 349 -11.26 -13.70 8.48
N GLN A 350 -10.37 -14.62 8.08
CA GLN A 350 -9.92 -15.74 8.91
C GLN A 350 -9.28 -15.28 10.22
N VAL A 351 -8.35 -14.34 10.10
CA VAL A 351 -7.57 -13.85 11.24
C VAL A 351 -8.48 -13.06 12.16
N LEU A 352 -9.30 -12.16 11.62
CA LEU A 352 -10.28 -11.40 12.39
C LEU A 352 -11.24 -12.34 13.13
N THR A 353 -11.79 -13.36 12.47
CA THR A 353 -12.68 -14.35 13.10
C THR A 353 -12.00 -15.08 14.26
N ARG A 354 -10.70 -15.35 14.17
CA ARG A 354 -9.93 -16.01 15.24
C ARG A 354 -9.56 -15.06 16.38
N LEU A 355 -9.27 -13.80 16.10
CA LEU A 355 -8.84 -12.81 17.09
C LEU A 355 -10.02 -12.16 17.82
N ASP A 356 -11.10 -11.87 17.09
CA ASP A 356 -12.35 -11.28 17.57
C ASP A 356 -13.54 -11.80 16.73
N PRO A 357 -14.18 -12.91 17.16
CA PRO A 357 -15.31 -13.51 16.44
C PRO A 357 -16.54 -12.60 16.29
N HIS A 358 -16.60 -11.49 17.04
CA HIS A 358 -17.70 -10.53 17.00
C HIS A 358 -17.35 -9.25 16.23
N ASN A 359 -16.19 -9.22 15.55
CA ASN A 359 -15.76 -8.06 14.81
C ASN A 359 -16.79 -7.72 13.70
N PRO A 360 -17.36 -6.49 13.69
CA PRO A 360 -18.40 -6.12 12.73
C PRO A 360 -17.90 -6.03 11.28
N ALA A 361 -16.58 -5.98 11.07
CA ALA A 361 -16.00 -6.00 9.73
C ALA A 361 -16.13 -7.37 9.04
N ILE A 362 -16.28 -8.46 9.82
CA ILE A 362 -16.47 -9.82 9.29
C ILE A 362 -17.75 -9.88 8.42
N PRO A 363 -18.97 -9.60 8.92
CA PRO A 363 -20.15 -9.62 8.07
C PRO A 363 -20.16 -8.51 6.98
N ALA A 364 -19.37 -7.45 7.15
CA ALA A 364 -19.32 -6.34 6.20
C ALA A 364 -18.68 -6.70 4.85
N VAL A 365 -17.90 -7.79 4.75
CA VAL A 365 -17.32 -8.21 3.45
C VAL A 365 -18.34 -8.83 2.51
N LYS A 366 -19.51 -9.25 3.01
CA LYS A 366 -20.49 -10.01 2.22
C LYS A 366 -20.97 -9.31 0.95
N PRO A 367 -21.38 -8.02 0.95
CA PRO A 367 -21.82 -7.35 -0.26
C PRO A 367 -20.74 -7.31 -1.36
N TRP A 368 -19.47 -7.17 -0.97
CA TRP A 368 -18.35 -7.22 -1.89
C TRP A 368 -18.15 -8.62 -2.48
N LEU A 369 -18.25 -9.68 -1.65
CA LEU A 369 -18.20 -11.07 -2.12
C LEU A 369 -19.35 -11.41 -3.08
N ASP A 370 -20.57 -10.95 -2.78
CA ASP A 370 -21.74 -11.15 -3.64
C ASP A 370 -21.50 -10.50 -5.02
N ALA A 371 -20.85 -9.33 -5.07
CA ALA A 371 -20.50 -8.66 -6.32
C ALA A 371 -19.40 -9.38 -7.11
N ARG A 372 -18.42 -10.00 -6.44
CA ARG A 372 -17.34 -10.77 -7.09
C ARG A 372 -17.82 -12.11 -7.65
N MET A 373 -18.85 -12.72 -7.06
CA MET A 373 -19.39 -13.99 -7.54
C MET A 373 -19.89 -13.94 -9.00
N ALA A 374 -20.32 -12.78 -9.47
CA ALA A 374 -20.81 -12.61 -10.84
C ALA A 374 -19.67 -12.58 -11.89
N ASP A 375 -18.41 -12.57 -11.47
CA ASP A 375 -17.26 -12.48 -12.36
C ASP A 375 -16.96 -13.85 -13.01
N PRO A 376 -17.12 -14.01 -14.34
CA PRO A 376 -16.81 -15.25 -15.03
C PRO A 376 -15.30 -15.51 -15.20
N SER A 377 -14.44 -14.54 -14.86
CA SER A 377 -12.99 -14.61 -15.05
C SER A 377 -12.21 -15.10 -13.83
N LEU A 378 -12.89 -15.44 -12.73
CA LEU A 378 -12.23 -15.89 -11.51
C LEU A 378 -11.38 -17.14 -11.75
N SER A 379 -10.12 -17.06 -11.31
CA SER A 379 -9.21 -18.21 -11.30
C SER A 379 -9.69 -19.28 -10.28
N PRO A 380 -9.23 -20.54 -10.38
CA PRO A 380 -9.51 -21.55 -9.36
C PRO A 380 -9.06 -21.15 -7.94
N GLU A 381 -7.96 -20.40 -7.81
CA GLU A 381 -7.48 -19.83 -6.55
C GLU A 381 -8.48 -18.81 -5.99
N ASP A 382 -8.92 -17.87 -6.83
CA ASP A 382 -9.90 -16.87 -6.43
C ASP A 382 -11.26 -17.48 -6.06
N GLN A 383 -11.72 -18.47 -6.83
CA GLN A 383 -12.93 -19.21 -6.51
C GLN A 383 -12.80 -19.93 -5.16
N TYR A 384 -11.63 -20.50 -4.86
CA TYR A 384 -11.36 -21.14 -3.57
C TYR A 384 -11.50 -20.15 -2.42
N TYR A 385 -10.80 -19.01 -2.51
CA TYR A 385 -10.88 -18.01 -1.46
C TYR A 385 -12.27 -17.40 -1.32
N LEU A 386 -13.00 -17.23 -2.42
CA LEU A 386 -14.40 -16.81 -2.40
C LEU A 386 -15.27 -17.80 -1.59
N VAL A 387 -15.22 -19.08 -1.93
CA VAL A 387 -15.98 -20.15 -1.24
C VAL A 387 -15.60 -20.24 0.23
N MET A 388 -14.31 -20.22 0.53
CA MET A 388 -13.82 -20.30 1.90
C MET A 388 -14.21 -19.08 2.72
N THR A 389 -14.26 -17.89 2.12
CA THR A 389 -14.72 -16.70 2.83
C THR A 389 -16.20 -16.82 3.20
N TYR A 390 -17.08 -17.30 2.31
CA TYR A 390 -18.48 -17.60 2.68
C TYR A 390 -18.56 -18.58 3.86
N HIS A 391 -17.71 -19.61 3.89
CA HIS A 391 -17.66 -20.54 5.01
C HIS A 391 -17.23 -19.90 6.33
N GLU A 392 -16.23 -19.01 6.32
CA GLU A 392 -15.82 -18.27 7.52
C GLU A 392 -16.94 -17.32 8.01
N LEU A 393 -17.78 -16.80 7.09
CA LEU A 393 -18.99 -16.03 7.45
C LEU A 393 -20.14 -16.89 8.00
N GLY A 394 -20.05 -18.22 7.91
CA GLY A 394 -21.16 -19.13 8.21
C GLY A 394 -22.31 -19.04 7.20
N GLU A 395 -22.03 -18.52 6.00
CA GLU A 395 -23.01 -18.28 4.94
C GLU A 395 -22.98 -19.41 3.89
N SER A 396 -24.13 -19.67 3.27
CA SER A 396 -24.18 -20.59 2.14
C SER A 396 -23.66 -19.91 0.88
N VAL A 397 -22.79 -20.57 0.12
CA VAL A 397 -22.26 -20.05 -1.16
C VAL A 397 -23.39 -19.96 -2.20
N PRO A 398 -23.75 -18.74 -2.67
CA PRO A 398 -24.73 -18.63 -3.74
C PRO A 398 -24.23 -19.28 -5.04
N GLN A 399 -25.16 -19.83 -5.83
CA GLN A 399 -24.85 -20.44 -7.14
C GLN A 399 -23.69 -21.47 -7.13
N ALA A 400 -23.52 -22.21 -6.03
CA ALA A 400 -22.41 -23.15 -5.85
C ALA A 400 -22.31 -24.22 -6.96
N ALA A 401 -23.37 -24.47 -7.73
CA ALA A 401 -23.30 -25.34 -8.91
C ALA A 401 -22.52 -24.70 -10.07
N THR A 402 -22.68 -23.40 -10.31
CA THR A 402 -21.97 -22.68 -11.39
C THR A 402 -20.47 -22.66 -11.15
N LEU A 403 -20.05 -22.46 -9.89
CA LEU A 403 -18.65 -22.47 -9.48
C LEU A 403 -17.97 -23.84 -9.64
N ARG A 404 -18.73 -24.94 -9.80
CA ARG A 404 -18.15 -26.27 -10.01
C ARG A 404 -17.77 -26.52 -11.46
N ASN A 405 -18.47 -25.91 -12.41
CA ASN A 405 -18.34 -26.25 -13.84
C ASN A 405 -16.91 -26.07 -14.36
N ILE A 406 -16.24 -24.98 -14.00
CA ILE A 406 -14.87 -24.69 -14.46
C ILE A 406 -13.87 -25.68 -13.84
N PRO A 407 -13.84 -25.86 -12.49
CA PRO A 407 -13.02 -26.89 -11.88
C PRO A 407 -13.21 -28.30 -12.47
N GLU A 408 -14.46 -28.71 -12.69
CA GLU A 408 -14.79 -30.03 -13.24
C GLU A 408 -14.21 -30.24 -14.65
N GLN A 409 -14.34 -29.23 -15.52
CA GLN A 409 -13.79 -29.27 -16.87
C GLN A 409 -12.26 -29.32 -16.87
N GLN A 410 -11.62 -28.53 -16.00
CA GLN A 410 -10.16 -28.51 -15.88
C GLN A 410 -9.61 -29.83 -15.34
N ILE A 411 -10.22 -30.39 -14.29
CA ILE A 411 -9.85 -31.72 -13.76
C ILE A 411 -10.01 -32.80 -14.80
N THR A 412 -11.11 -32.78 -15.56
CA THR A 412 -11.34 -33.75 -16.63
C THR A 412 -10.22 -33.66 -17.67
N THR A 413 -9.86 -32.44 -18.06
CA THR A 413 -8.76 -32.17 -19.01
C THR A 413 -7.43 -32.70 -18.48
N TYR A 414 -7.06 -32.35 -17.25
CA TYR A 414 -5.83 -32.86 -16.62
C TYR A 414 -5.86 -34.36 -16.40
N SER A 415 -7.02 -34.99 -16.28
CA SER A 415 -7.09 -36.44 -16.10
C SER A 415 -6.81 -37.21 -17.40
N ILE A 416 -7.26 -36.69 -18.55
CA ILE A 416 -7.17 -37.38 -19.85
C ILE A 416 -5.92 -37.03 -20.66
N SER A 417 -5.35 -35.83 -20.50
CA SER A 417 -4.20 -35.38 -21.30
C SER A 417 -2.88 -35.99 -20.79
N PRO A 418 -2.22 -36.93 -21.49
CA PRO A 418 -1.10 -37.71 -20.94
C PRO A 418 0.08 -36.86 -20.46
N ASP A 419 0.37 -35.75 -21.16
CA ASP A 419 1.58 -34.93 -20.93
C ASP A 419 1.29 -33.57 -20.28
N GLN A 420 0.04 -33.30 -19.89
CA GLN A 420 -0.34 -32.03 -19.27
C GLN A 420 -0.79 -32.26 -17.82
N LEU A 421 0.08 -31.89 -16.90
CA LEU A 421 -0.33 -31.38 -15.60
C LEU A 421 -0.17 -29.85 -15.68
N GLY A 422 -1.18 -29.10 -15.24
CA GLY A 422 -1.01 -27.66 -15.05
C GLY A 422 0.09 -27.36 -14.03
N ASP A 423 0.34 -26.10 -13.78
CA ASP A 423 1.19 -25.70 -12.66
C ASP A 423 0.68 -26.32 -11.33
N LEU A 424 1.60 -26.75 -10.46
CA LEU A 424 1.23 -27.46 -9.22
C LEU A 424 0.39 -26.60 -8.27
N GLU A 425 0.55 -25.27 -8.27
CA GLU A 425 -0.29 -24.33 -7.53
C GLU A 425 -1.73 -24.34 -8.08
N GLN A 426 -1.88 -24.29 -9.39
CA GLN A 426 -3.20 -24.35 -10.04
C GLN A 426 -3.89 -25.67 -9.72
N VAL A 427 -3.17 -26.80 -9.79
CA VAL A 427 -3.70 -28.12 -9.43
C VAL A 427 -4.10 -28.16 -7.96
N PHE A 428 -3.29 -27.58 -7.07
CA PHE A 428 -3.59 -27.49 -5.65
C PHE A 428 -4.91 -26.77 -5.39
N TYR A 429 -5.09 -25.54 -5.89
CA TYR A 429 -6.33 -24.79 -5.66
C TYR A 429 -7.53 -25.42 -6.36
N LEU A 430 -7.34 -26.03 -7.52
CA LEU A 430 -8.37 -26.79 -8.22
C LEU A 430 -8.89 -27.96 -7.39
N LEU A 431 -8.00 -28.74 -6.77
CA LEU A 431 -8.35 -29.84 -5.89
C LEU A 431 -8.99 -29.35 -4.58
N LYS A 432 -8.49 -28.25 -4.02
CA LYS A 432 -9.12 -27.60 -2.87
C LYS A 432 -10.55 -27.14 -3.19
N MET A 433 -10.79 -26.60 -4.39
CA MET A 433 -12.13 -26.24 -4.86
C MET A 433 -13.06 -27.43 -4.97
N VAL A 434 -12.60 -28.51 -5.57
CA VAL A 434 -13.38 -29.75 -5.68
C VAL A 434 -13.74 -30.31 -4.31
N LYS A 435 -12.80 -30.27 -3.35
CA LYS A 435 -13.08 -30.65 -1.97
C LYS A 435 -14.05 -29.69 -1.27
N ALA A 436 -13.85 -28.38 -1.40
CA ALA A 436 -14.69 -27.37 -0.76
C ALA A 436 -16.14 -27.35 -1.29
N THR A 437 -16.34 -27.81 -2.53
CA THR A 437 -17.67 -27.91 -3.15
C THR A 437 -18.28 -29.31 -3.06
N ASP A 438 -17.65 -30.26 -2.35
CA ASP A 438 -18.08 -31.66 -2.26
C ASP A 438 -18.29 -32.33 -3.64
N HIS A 439 -17.43 -32.01 -4.62
CA HIS A 439 -17.49 -32.65 -5.93
C HIS A 439 -16.71 -33.99 -5.90
N PRO A 440 -17.35 -35.14 -6.20
CA PRO A 440 -16.67 -36.43 -6.18
C PRO A 440 -15.82 -36.62 -7.44
N LEU A 441 -14.53 -36.91 -7.26
CA LEU A 441 -13.66 -37.37 -8.34
C LEU A 441 -13.86 -38.86 -8.58
N ASP A 442 -13.97 -39.27 -9.84
CA ASP A 442 -13.95 -40.70 -10.15
C ASP A 442 -12.55 -41.29 -9.87
N SER A 443 -12.49 -42.59 -9.63
CA SER A 443 -11.23 -43.26 -9.25
C SER A 443 -10.16 -43.15 -10.34
N ALA A 444 -10.55 -43.16 -11.62
CA ALA A 444 -9.59 -43.11 -12.72
C ALA A 444 -8.98 -41.71 -12.87
N GLN A 445 -9.79 -40.66 -12.73
CA GLN A 445 -9.36 -39.27 -12.68
C GLN A 445 -8.40 -39.06 -11.50
N ARG A 446 -8.83 -39.47 -10.30
CA ARG A 446 -8.04 -39.36 -9.07
C ARG A 446 -6.68 -40.03 -9.23
N ASP A 447 -6.65 -41.29 -9.68
CA ASP A 447 -5.40 -42.05 -9.83
C ASP A 447 -4.52 -41.48 -10.95
N SER A 448 -5.10 -40.88 -12.00
CA SER A 448 -4.36 -40.18 -13.06
C SER A 448 -3.64 -38.95 -12.52
N ILE A 449 -4.34 -38.11 -11.76
CA ILE A 449 -3.79 -36.90 -11.16
C ILE A 449 -2.69 -37.24 -10.14
N ILE A 450 -2.92 -38.24 -9.27
CA ILE A 450 -1.90 -38.71 -8.31
C ILE A 450 -0.61 -39.09 -9.04
N ARG A 451 -0.70 -39.94 -10.08
CA ARG A 451 0.47 -40.36 -10.86
C ARG A 451 1.21 -39.17 -11.46
N LYS A 452 0.48 -38.19 -11.99
CA LYS A 452 1.08 -37.00 -12.61
C LYS A 452 1.77 -36.11 -11.59
N ILE A 453 1.16 -35.87 -10.43
CA ILE A 453 1.80 -35.11 -9.36
C ILE A 453 3.11 -35.80 -8.95
N ASN A 454 3.10 -37.12 -8.75
CA ASN A 454 4.31 -37.86 -8.36
C ASN A 454 5.41 -37.89 -9.43
N GLN A 455 5.10 -37.64 -10.70
CA GLN A 455 6.14 -37.47 -11.74
C GLN A 455 7.02 -36.23 -11.51
N PHE A 456 6.56 -35.25 -10.72
CA PHE A 456 7.35 -34.08 -10.34
C PHE A 456 8.23 -34.33 -9.12
N GLN A 457 8.14 -35.49 -8.46
CA GLN A 457 9.00 -35.82 -7.33
C GLN A 457 10.42 -36.14 -7.83
N ASN A 458 11.42 -35.38 -7.35
CA ASN A 458 12.82 -35.60 -7.66
C ASN A 458 13.47 -36.62 -6.71
N SER A 459 14.69 -37.06 -7.03
CA SER A 459 15.43 -38.06 -6.26
C SER A 459 15.79 -37.61 -4.84
N ASP A 460 15.84 -36.30 -4.59
CA ASP A 460 16.10 -35.72 -3.27
C ASP A 460 14.84 -35.71 -2.37
N GLY A 461 13.67 -36.01 -2.93
CA GLY A 461 12.39 -36.11 -2.25
C GLY A 461 11.47 -34.89 -2.42
N GLY A 462 12.00 -33.74 -2.83
CA GLY A 462 11.18 -32.56 -3.12
C GLY A 462 10.49 -32.64 -4.49
N TYR A 463 9.65 -31.65 -4.79
CA TYR A 463 8.93 -31.54 -6.07
C TYR A 463 9.36 -30.29 -6.84
N GLY A 464 9.33 -30.35 -8.16
CA GLY A 464 9.55 -29.19 -9.04
C GLY A 464 10.09 -29.59 -10.42
N TYR A 465 10.05 -28.67 -11.38
CA TYR A 465 10.54 -28.90 -12.74
C TYR A 465 12.04 -28.63 -12.86
N GLY A 466 12.82 -29.63 -13.25
CA GLY A 466 14.29 -29.51 -13.35
C GLY A 466 15.04 -29.42 -12.01
N GLY A 467 14.32 -29.42 -10.89
CA GLY A 467 14.87 -29.44 -9.53
C GLY A 467 13.76 -29.20 -8.49
N SER A 468 14.01 -29.61 -7.25
CA SER A 468 13.03 -29.48 -6.16
C SER A 468 12.97 -28.05 -5.62
N ASP A 469 11.79 -27.52 -5.38
CA ASP A 469 11.59 -26.23 -4.71
C ASP A 469 10.49 -26.31 -3.64
N LEU A 470 10.54 -25.37 -2.70
CA LEU A 470 9.67 -25.44 -1.52
C LEU A 470 8.19 -25.20 -1.85
N ALA A 471 7.89 -24.31 -2.80
CA ALA A 471 6.52 -24.00 -3.19
C ALA A 471 5.88 -25.18 -3.93
N SER A 472 6.56 -25.73 -4.93
CA SER A 472 6.13 -26.95 -5.64
C SER A 472 5.96 -28.13 -4.69
N THR A 473 6.88 -28.31 -3.74
CA THR A 473 6.78 -29.36 -2.71
C THR A 473 5.54 -29.18 -1.84
N TYR A 474 5.28 -27.94 -1.38
CA TYR A 474 4.10 -27.61 -0.60
C TYR A 474 2.79 -27.89 -1.38
N TYR A 475 2.70 -27.43 -2.63
CA TYR A 475 1.51 -27.62 -3.46
C TYR A 475 1.28 -29.08 -3.85
N ALA A 476 2.33 -29.82 -4.19
CA ALA A 476 2.23 -31.24 -4.51
C ALA A 476 1.74 -32.06 -3.31
N LEU A 477 2.36 -31.87 -2.13
CA LEU A 477 1.98 -32.60 -0.92
C LEU A 477 0.57 -32.23 -0.45
N GLY A 478 0.20 -30.96 -0.52
CA GLY A 478 -1.16 -30.51 -0.21
C GLY A 478 -2.21 -31.05 -1.17
N SER A 479 -1.85 -31.24 -2.45
CA SER A 479 -2.70 -31.88 -3.46
C SER A 479 -2.88 -33.37 -3.18
N LEU A 480 -1.80 -34.08 -2.85
CA LEU A 480 -1.84 -35.50 -2.50
C LEU A 480 -2.66 -35.74 -1.23
N ASP A 481 -2.49 -34.92 -0.18
CA ASP A 481 -3.31 -34.99 1.04
C ASP A 481 -4.80 -34.75 0.72
N THR A 482 -5.11 -33.78 -0.14
CA THR A 482 -6.48 -33.51 -0.58
C THR A 482 -7.10 -34.71 -1.29
N LEU A 483 -6.29 -35.47 -2.05
CA LEU A 483 -6.67 -36.71 -2.73
C LEU A 483 -6.63 -37.96 -1.83
N SER A 484 -6.25 -37.80 -0.55
CA SER A 484 -6.00 -38.90 0.39
C SER A 484 -4.96 -39.91 -0.13
N ALA A 485 -3.91 -39.39 -0.77
CA ALA A 485 -2.81 -40.14 -1.36
C ALA A 485 -1.48 -39.81 -0.66
N SER A 486 -0.43 -40.57 -0.98
CA SER A 486 0.92 -40.35 -0.46
C SER A 486 1.91 -40.12 -1.62
N PRO A 487 2.99 -39.37 -1.38
CA PRO A 487 4.10 -39.28 -2.34
C PRO A 487 4.72 -40.66 -2.56
N ASP A 488 5.42 -40.85 -3.68
CA ASP A 488 6.10 -42.13 -3.98
C ASP A 488 7.21 -42.43 -2.97
N ASN A 489 7.90 -41.38 -2.48
CA ASN A 489 8.91 -41.49 -1.43
C ASN A 489 8.68 -40.51 -0.27
N PRO A 490 7.80 -40.82 0.69
CA PRO A 490 7.43 -39.91 1.79
C PRO A 490 8.59 -39.60 2.73
N GLU A 491 9.47 -40.56 3.01
CA GLU A 491 10.61 -40.35 3.90
C GLU A 491 11.66 -39.43 3.26
N ALA A 492 11.84 -39.50 1.94
CA ALA A 492 12.66 -38.52 1.23
C ALA A 492 12.03 -37.12 1.27
N CYS A 493 10.70 -36.98 1.13
CA CYS A 493 10.03 -35.68 1.30
C CYS A 493 10.29 -35.10 2.70
N ILE A 494 10.12 -35.91 3.76
CA ILE A 494 10.35 -35.48 5.14
C ILE A 494 11.80 -35.04 5.33
N SER A 495 12.76 -35.86 4.88
CA SER A 495 14.18 -35.53 4.94
C SER A 495 14.49 -34.24 4.18
N TRP A 496 13.92 -34.07 2.99
CA TRP A 496 14.11 -32.87 2.19
C TRP A 496 13.57 -31.64 2.91
N ILE A 497 12.36 -31.67 3.46
CA ILE A 497 11.78 -30.52 4.18
C ILE A 497 12.60 -30.19 5.42
N GLU A 498 12.98 -31.19 6.22
CA GLU A 498 13.73 -30.99 7.48
C GLU A 498 15.17 -30.49 7.25
N GLN A 499 15.78 -30.76 6.09
CA GLN A 499 17.05 -30.12 5.70
C GLN A 499 16.93 -28.60 5.54
N GLY A 500 15.72 -28.06 5.35
CA GLY A 500 15.48 -26.61 5.31
C GLY A 500 15.43 -25.94 6.68
N TYR A 501 15.47 -26.71 7.78
CA TYR A 501 15.46 -26.16 9.13
C TYR A 501 16.76 -25.39 9.41
N ALA A 502 16.63 -24.12 9.78
CA ALA A 502 17.76 -23.21 9.92
C ALA A 502 18.54 -23.36 11.24
N GLY A 503 18.00 -24.11 12.21
CA GLY A 503 18.57 -24.24 13.54
C GLY A 503 18.01 -23.25 14.57
N ASP A 504 17.59 -22.07 14.13
CA ASP A 504 17.01 -20.99 14.96
C ASP A 504 15.53 -21.19 15.31
N GLY A 505 14.86 -22.11 14.62
CA GLY A 505 13.43 -22.41 14.77
C GLY A 505 12.64 -22.22 13.47
N GLY A 506 13.12 -21.40 12.55
CA GLY A 506 12.53 -21.20 11.23
C GLY A 506 13.12 -22.10 10.14
N TYR A 507 12.63 -21.89 8.92
CA TYR A 507 13.07 -22.61 7.73
C TYR A 507 13.53 -21.64 6.63
N TYR A 508 14.50 -22.09 5.83
CA TYR A 508 14.96 -21.39 4.63
C TYR A 508 14.00 -21.61 3.46
N TYR A 509 13.91 -20.63 2.57
CA TYR A 509 13.36 -20.87 1.24
C TYR A 509 14.39 -21.62 0.41
N ARG A 510 13.99 -22.71 -0.28
CA ARG A 510 14.91 -23.64 -0.96
C ARG A 510 14.48 -23.93 -2.39
N ARG A 511 15.48 -24.03 -3.28
CA ARG A 511 15.36 -24.47 -4.68
C ARG A 511 16.63 -25.21 -5.11
N GLY A 512 16.55 -26.53 -5.20
CA GLY A 512 17.69 -27.43 -5.40
C GLY A 512 18.75 -27.18 -4.33
N ASP A 513 19.96 -26.88 -4.79
CA ASP A 513 21.11 -26.56 -3.93
C ASP A 513 21.13 -25.09 -3.45
N GLN A 514 20.21 -24.24 -3.94
CA GLN A 514 20.10 -22.84 -3.53
C GLN A 514 19.16 -22.68 -2.35
N SER A 515 19.50 -21.77 -1.43
CA SER A 515 18.66 -21.42 -0.30
C SER A 515 18.88 -19.97 0.14
N THR A 516 17.88 -19.40 0.81
CA THR A 516 18.09 -18.17 1.58
C THR A 516 19.04 -18.45 2.74
N ASN A 517 19.75 -17.42 3.21
CA ASN A 517 20.67 -17.50 4.35
C ASN A 517 20.01 -17.09 5.68
N PHE A 518 18.69 -16.97 5.72
CA PHE A 518 17.90 -16.60 6.91
C PHE A 518 16.53 -17.26 6.88
N SER A 519 15.97 -17.46 8.08
CA SER A 519 14.60 -17.93 8.28
C SER A 519 13.57 -16.87 7.94
N TYR A 520 12.45 -17.28 7.33
CA TYR A 520 11.36 -16.39 6.94
C TYR A 520 10.00 -17.03 7.26
N ILE A 521 8.96 -16.23 7.54
CA ILE A 521 7.66 -16.76 7.98
C ILE A 521 7.02 -17.67 6.90
N THR A 522 7.12 -17.30 5.62
CA THR A 522 6.53 -18.05 4.50
C THR A 522 7.13 -19.45 4.33
N PRO A 523 8.47 -19.65 4.18
CA PRO A 523 9.05 -20.98 4.09
C PRO A 523 8.87 -21.79 5.38
N THR A 524 8.83 -21.14 6.55
CA THR A 524 8.48 -21.81 7.81
C THR A 524 7.05 -22.36 7.75
N TYR A 525 6.07 -21.55 7.33
CA TYR A 525 4.68 -22.00 7.15
C TYR A 525 4.57 -23.13 6.12
N MET A 526 5.19 -23.00 4.95
CA MET A 526 5.16 -24.02 3.89
C MET A 526 5.79 -25.33 4.36
N SER A 527 6.92 -25.27 5.05
CA SER A 527 7.61 -26.46 5.57
C SER A 527 6.80 -27.18 6.64
N VAL A 528 6.29 -26.45 7.63
CA VAL A 528 5.45 -27.01 8.70
C VAL A 528 4.16 -27.59 8.13
N SER A 529 3.52 -26.89 7.19
CA SER A 529 2.30 -27.38 6.53
C SER A 529 2.55 -28.61 5.68
N SER A 530 3.69 -28.67 4.97
CA SER A 530 4.11 -29.83 4.18
C SER A 530 4.33 -31.07 5.05
N LEU A 531 4.98 -30.91 6.21
CA LEU A 531 5.11 -31.98 7.20
C LEU A 531 3.75 -32.43 7.74
N ASN A 532 2.83 -31.49 7.96
CA ASN A 532 1.48 -31.80 8.40
C ASN A 532 0.66 -32.56 7.35
N TYR A 533 0.80 -32.25 6.06
CA TYR A 533 0.22 -33.03 4.95
C TYR A 533 0.79 -34.46 4.90
N LEU A 534 2.01 -34.68 5.39
CA LEU A 534 2.61 -36.00 5.59
C LEU A 534 2.26 -36.63 6.95
N HIS A 535 1.36 -36.01 7.72
CA HIS A 535 0.98 -36.39 9.07
C HIS A 535 2.18 -36.53 10.03
N ARG A 536 3.12 -35.60 9.90
CA ARG A 536 4.31 -35.46 10.74
C ARG A 536 4.36 -34.08 11.41
N TYR A 537 4.95 -34.06 12.60
CA TYR A 537 5.33 -32.81 13.26
C TYR A 537 6.78 -32.47 12.92
N PRO A 538 7.15 -31.18 12.91
CA PRO A 538 8.55 -30.76 12.85
C PRO A 538 9.35 -31.41 13.98
N GLY A 539 10.54 -31.92 13.66
CA GLY A 539 11.43 -32.52 14.65
C GLY A 539 11.75 -31.57 15.81
N ASN A 540 11.79 -30.26 15.53
CA ASN A 540 12.08 -29.19 16.50
C ASN A 540 10.85 -28.30 16.79
N ALA A 541 9.64 -28.86 16.80
CA ALA A 541 8.38 -28.09 16.93
C ALA A 541 8.36 -27.06 18.08
N LYS A 542 8.97 -27.36 19.23
CA LYS A 542 9.06 -26.41 20.35
C LYS A 542 9.86 -25.16 19.98
N THR A 543 11.01 -25.33 19.34
CA THR A 543 11.88 -24.22 18.92
C THR A 543 11.18 -23.41 17.82
N THR A 544 10.53 -24.08 16.87
CA THR A 544 9.73 -23.41 15.83
C THR A 544 8.59 -22.56 16.42
N LEU A 545 7.88 -23.07 17.42
CA LEU A 545 6.83 -22.30 18.10
C LEU A 545 7.40 -21.08 18.85
N GLN A 546 8.58 -21.21 19.47
CA GLN A 546 9.26 -20.10 20.13
C GLN A 546 9.71 -19.03 19.12
N TRP A 547 10.18 -19.44 17.95
CA TRP A 547 10.59 -18.55 16.86
C TRP A 547 9.39 -17.81 16.23
N ILE A 548 8.25 -18.48 16.06
CA ILE A 548 7.00 -17.82 15.62
C ILE A 548 6.51 -16.82 16.68
N ASP A 549 6.60 -17.16 17.97
CA ASP A 549 6.20 -16.25 19.05
C ASP A 549 7.12 -15.03 19.15
N SER A 550 8.44 -15.21 18.95
CA SER A 550 9.39 -14.08 18.92
C SER A 550 9.19 -13.16 17.71
N SER A 551 8.51 -13.63 16.68
CA SER A 551 8.14 -12.83 15.51
C SER A 551 6.99 -11.85 15.80
N ARG A 552 6.35 -11.87 16.97
CA ARG A 552 5.25 -10.94 17.29
C ARG A 552 5.76 -9.52 17.53
N TYR A 553 5.21 -8.56 16.80
CA TYR A 553 5.43 -7.16 17.09
C TYR A 553 4.62 -6.69 18.32
N SER A 554 5.21 -5.86 19.19
CA SER A 554 4.51 -5.31 20.36
C SER A 554 3.33 -4.37 20.02
N ASP A 555 3.27 -3.90 18.77
CA ASP A 555 2.20 -3.08 18.22
C ASP A 555 1.23 -3.90 17.33
N GLY A 556 1.20 -5.23 17.46
CA GLY A 556 0.34 -6.11 16.68
C GLY A 556 0.97 -6.56 15.35
N GLY A 557 0.48 -7.67 14.81
CA GLY A 557 1.06 -8.31 13.63
C GLY A 557 2.33 -9.11 13.91
N ILE A 558 2.90 -9.66 12.83
CA ILE A 558 4.05 -10.58 12.86
C ILE A 558 5.15 -10.01 11.97
N GLN A 559 6.37 -9.98 12.49
CA GLN A 559 7.60 -9.81 11.73
C GLN A 559 7.78 -10.99 10.80
N LEU A 560 7.96 -10.72 9.51
CA LEU A 560 8.28 -11.78 8.57
C LEU A 560 9.63 -12.46 8.92
N MET A 561 10.47 -11.75 9.68
CA MET A 561 11.78 -12.18 10.19
C MET A 561 12.02 -11.62 11.61
N PRO A 562 12.04 -12.45 12.66
CA PRO A 562 12.26 -12.00 14.05
C PRO A 562 13.69 -11.51 14.31
N GLU A 563 14.67 -12.06 13.60
CA GLU A 563 16.06 -11.62 13.64
C GLU A 563 16.46 -11.13 12.25
N LYS A 564 16.96 -9.89 12.18
CA LYS A 564 17.57 -9.39 10.95
C LYS A 564 18.89 -10.13 10.76
N PRO A 565 19.16 -10.69 9.57
CA PRO A 565 20.46 -11.27 9.30
C PRO A 565 21.52 -10.19 9.41
N ASP A 566 22.68 -10.54 9.97
CA ASP A 566 23.89 -9.72 9.94
C ASP A 566 24.28 -9.49 8.47
N THR A 567 23.73 -8.43 7.89
CA THR A 567 24.07 -7.95 6.57
C THR A 567 24.51 -6.50 6.73
N GLU A 568 25.58 -6.10 6.06
CA GLU A 568 26.07 -4.69 6.04
C GLU A 568 25.08 -3.73 5.32
N VAL A 569 23.83 -4.16 5.13
CA VAL A 569 22.82 -3.53 4.29
C VAL A 569 21.77 -2.93 5.23
N ASN A 570 21.48 -1.63 5.09
CA ASN A 570 20.45 -0.98 5.90
C ASN A 570 19.05 -1.58 5.60
N ASP A 571 18.08 -1.39 6.51
CA ASP A 571 16.74 -1.99 6.40
C ASP A 571 16.03 -1.78 5.06
N ALA A 572 16.19 -0.61 4.45
CA ALA A 572 15.56 -0.27 3.18
C ALA A 572 16.16 -1.05 2.02
N THR A 573 17.49 -1.06 1.91
CA THR A 573 18.20 -1.87 0.90
C THR A 573 18.12 -3.38 1.19
N PHE A 574 17.93 -3.77 2.44
CA PHE A 574 17.68 -5.16 2.81
C PHE A 574 16.30 -5.61 2.34
N ARG A 575 15.24 -4.82 2.58
CA ARG A 575 13.88 -5.11 2.07
C ARG A 575 13.83 -5.12 0.55
N GLU A 576 14.46 -4.16 -0.12
CA GLU A 576 14.54 -4.12 -1.58
C GLU A 576 15.31 -5.33 -2.13
N LYS A 577 16.43 -5.74 -1.50
CA LYS A 577 17.15 -6.98 -1.86
C LYS A 577 16.37 -8.24 -1.49
N LEU A 578 15.55 -8.21 -0.44
CA LEU A 578 14.71 -9.31 0.01
C LEU A 578 13.57 -9.52 -0.99
N GLU A 579 12.89 -8.45 -1.40
CA GLU A 579 11.97 -8.45 -2.54
C GLU A 579 12.71 -8.92 -3.79
N TYR A 580 13.88 -8.39 -4.14
CA TYR A 580 14.63 -8.87 -5.31
C TYR A 580 15.12 -10.33 -5.20
N THR A 581 15.26 -10.91 -4.01
CA THR A 581 15.66 -12.31 -3.82
C THR A 581 14.44 -13.22 -3.79
N ILE A 582 13.36 -12.80 -3.13
CA ILE A 582 12.07 -13.50 -3.07
C ILE A 582 11.34 -13.36 -4.40
N GLN A 583 11.05 -12.14 -4.88
CA GLN A 583 10.64 -11.89 -6.26
C GLN A 583 11.70 -12.35 -7.25
N GLY A 584 12.99 -12.38 -6.97
CA GLY A 584 13.97 -12.98 -7.91
C GLY A 584 13.72 -14.47 -8.11
N LEU A 585 13.49 -15.19 -7.02
CA LEU A 585 13.17 -16.61 -7.02
C LEU A 585 11.73 -16.91 -7.49
N GLU A 586 10.77 -16.02 -7.21
CA GLU A 586 9.36 -16.10 -7.65
C GLU A 586 9.16 -15.58 -9.09
N THR A 587 9.93 -14.61 -9.58
CA THR A 587 9.84 -14.05 -10.95
C THR A 587 10.57 -14.94 -11.95
N GLU A 588 11.62 -15.67 -11.53
CA GLU A 588 12.14 -16.78 -12.36
C GLU A 588 11.07 -17.85 -12.60
N GLN A 589 10.14 -18.08 -11.66
CA GLN A 589 8.98 -18.96 -11.83
C GLN A 589 8.08 -18.46 -12.98
N ILE A 590 7.82 -17.15 -13.06
CA ILE A 590 7.01 -16.53 -14.12
C ILE A 590 7.72 -16.58 -15.49
N LEU A 591 9.04 -16.36 -15.53
CA LEU A 591 9.81 -16.32 -16.78
C LEU A 591 10.08 -17.73 -17.37
N LEU A 592 10.26 -18.75 -16.52
CA LEU A 592 10.43 -20.14 -16.96
C LEU A 592 9.08 -20.78 -17.35
N HIS A 593 7.98 -20.47 -16.67
CA HIS A 593 6.65 -20.97 -17.08
C HIS A 593 6.13 -20.37 -18.40
N ARG A 594 6.56 -19.16 -18.79
CA ARG A 594 6.22 -18.58 -20.11
C ARG A 594 7.06 -19.10 -21.26
N THR A 595 8.21 -19.72 -21.01
CA THR A 595 9.12 -20.16 -22.07
C THR A 595 8.97 -21.62 -22.49
N GLY A 596 8.14 -22.42 -21.81
CA GLY A 596 7.83 -23.79 -22.25
C GLY A 596 9.08 -24.66 -22.48
N ILE A 597 10.10 -24.45 -21.64
CA ILE A 597 11.29 -25.31 -21.56
C ILE A 597 11.20 -26.11 -20.28
#